data_AF-A0A7S0B2X1-F1
#
_entry.id   AF-A0A7S0B2X1-F1
#
_cell.length_a   1.000
_cell.length_b   1.000
_cell.length_c   1.000
_cell.angle_alpha   90.00
_cell.angle_beta   90.00
_cell.angle_gamma   90.00
#
_symmetry.space_group_name_H-M   'P 1'
#
loop_
_entity.id
_entity.type
_entity.pdbx_description
1 polymer ?
#
loop_
_entity_poly.entity_id
_entity_poly.type
_entity_poly.pdbx_seq_one_letter_code
_entity_poly.pdbx_strand_id
1 'polypeptide(L)'
;MADKSHGGVIYYFCRIHSKMSGKIIIQNADGSPVTTATGGPLPNPKERELYPVPERGAFDISCGSTGAEAYARSASMACKDSYLRGSLDTDFKKCMRAIDCQMNRQMRVAGHDTHQSAIVTFMQQIIPHHINAVNMAKILLKFAPTEVLAVKDLEDILWSIINEQNYQVHQFRNYLGGSSAHETRVHNGSSLVATSVGEHCDSSLDVDVSIEANDATPTATAAVTDCVASDNHLCMKVNLHSGESGYYEFVGYTGPSPDIVVRIGQTYTFDQRDPSNWYHPVGFAYYPDGAHGATWGGDEREEVEAAGELLYKIDGSVTTCPDARDTGLDCYKPEFFYPRADWMAKNYAAELTITQAMADKSHGGVIYYFCRIHSKMSGKIIIQNADGSPVTTATGGPLPNPKERELYPVPERGAFDISCGSTGAEAYARSASMACKDSYLRGSLDTDFKKCMRAIDCQMNRQMRVAGHDTHQSAIVTFMQQIIPHHINAVNMAKILLKFAPTEVLAVKDLEDILWSIINEQNYQVHQFRNYLGGSSAHETRVHNGSSLVATSVGEHCDSSLDVDVSIEANDATPTATAAVTDCVASDNHLCMKVNLHSGESGYYEFVGYTGPSP
;
A
#
# COMPACT_ATOMS: atom_id res chain seq x y z
N MET A 1 11.72 14.61 38.29
CA MET A 1 10.50 14.51 37.46
C MET A 1 9.41 15.44 37.97
N ALA A 2 9.10 15.44 39.27
CA ALA A 2 8.13 16.36 39.90
C ALA A 2 8.30 17.83 39.47
N ASP A 3 9.51 18.40 39.54
CA ASP A 3 9.75 19.81 39.20
C ASP A 3 9.51 20.16 37.71
N LYS A 4 9.47 19.15 36.82
CA LYS A 4 9.16 19.31 35.39
C LYS A 4 7.73 18.87 35.02
N SER A 5 6.96 18.38 36.00
CA SER A 5 5.58 17.92 35.79
C SER A 5 4.63 19.11 35.62
N HIS A 6 3.45 18.83 35.06
CA HIS A 6 2.33 19.75 34.95
C HIS A 6 1.21 19.28 35.88
N GLY A 7 1.01 19.96 37.01
CA GLY A 7 0.02 19.54 38.01
C GLY A 7 0.33 18.19 38.67
N GLY A 8 1.61 17.79 38.72
CA GLY A 8 2.02 16.48 39.23
C GLY A 8 1.95 15.36 38.18
N VAL A 9 1.76 15.72 36.91
CA VAL A 9 1.58 14.77 35.81
C VAL A 9 2.71 14.90 34.78
N ILE A 10 3.14 13.76 34.24
CA ILE A 10 3.94 13.67 33.01
C ILE A 10 3.14 12.92 31.94
N TYR A 11 3.49 13.08 30.67
CA TYR A 11 2.71 12.55 29.56
C TYR A 11 3.52 11.52 28.77
N TYR A 12 2.87 10.46 28.33
CA TYR A 12 3.39 9.53 27.33
C TYR A 12 2.61 9.68 26.04
N PHE A 13 3.24 9.37 24.91
CA PHE A 13 2.65 9.53 23.59
C PHE A 13 3.30 8.60 22.56
N CYS A 14 2.56 8.29 21.49
CA CYS A 14 3.11 7.63 20.32
C CYS A 14 3.99 8.62 19.54
N ARG A 15 5.21 8.20 19.18
CA ARG A 15 6.11 9.05 18.37
C ARG A 15 5.71 9.15 16.89
N ILE A 16 4.81 8.28 16.44
CA ILE A 16 4.46 8.12 15.02
C ILE A 16 3.02 8.58 14.78
N HIS A 17 2.07 8.16 15.62
CA HIS A 17 0.66 8.53 15.51
C HIS A 17 0.32 9.75 16.37
N SER A 18 -0.21 10.80 15.74
CA SER A 18 -0.63 12.01 16.46
C SER A 18 -1.86 11.73 17.32
N LYS A 19 -2.01 12.48 18.42
CA LYS A 19 -3.16 12.42 19.36
C LYS A 19 -3.33 11.08 20.11
N MET A 20 -2.35 10.18 20.03
CA MET A 20 -2.26 9.00 20.88
C MET A 20 -1.37 9.31 22.09
N SER A 21 -1.98 9.76 23.18
CA SER A 21 -1.27 10.20 24.38
C SER A 21 -2.08 9.90 25.64
N GLY A 22 -1.38 9.60 26.74
CA GLY A 22 -1.96 9.47 28.06
C GLY A 22 -1.11 10.13 29.11
N LYS A 23 -1.44 9.90 30.39
CA LYS A 23 -0.81 10.58 31.50
C LYS A 23 -0.31 9.63 32.58
N ILE A 24 0.81 9.99 33.20
CA ILE A 24 1.38 9.32 34.36
C ILE A 24 1.27 10.30 35.52
N ILE A 25 0.53 9.90 36.55
CA ILE A 25 0.33 10.68 37.78
C ILE A 25 1.49 10.39 38.72
N ILE A 26 2.18 11.43 39.19
CA ILE A 26 3.28 11.33 40.16
C ILE A 26 2.71 11.58 41.57
N GLN A 27 2.95 10.61 42.45
CA GLN A 27 2.57 10.69 43.87
C GLN A 27 3.80 10.58 44.77
N ASN A 28 3.71 11.14 45.97
CA ASN A 28 4.67 10.88 47.04
C ASN A 28 4.50 9.42 47.54
N ALA A 29 5.48 8.93 48.33
CA ALA A 29 5.44 7.57 48.87
C ALA A 29 4.22 7.25 49.75
N ASP A 30 3.57 8.28 50.29
CA ASP A 30 2.34 8.18 51.08
C ASP A 30 1.05 8.28 50.23
N GLY A 31 1.16 8.36 48.91
CA GLY A 31 0.06 8.52 47.97
C GLY A 31 -0.46 9.95 47.80
N SER A 32 0.12 10.93 48.52
CA SER A 32 -0.28 12.34 48.39
C SER A 32 0.22 12.96 47.07
N PRO A 33 -0.45 14.02 46.55
CA PRO A 33 0.00 14.72 45.36
C PRO A 33 1.43 15.26 45.51
N VAL A 34 2.23 15.12 44.46
CA VAL A 34 3.63 15.54 44.50
C VAL A 34 3.77 17.07 44.63
N THR A 35 4.73 17.51 45.44
CA THR A 35 5.16 18.92 45.54
C THR A 35 6.58 19.05 44.96
N THR A 36 7.16 20.26 44.92
CA THR A 36 8.57 20.38 44.49
C THR A 36 9.50 19.58 45.39
N ALA A 37 10.72 19.30 44.91
CA ALA A 37 11.77 18.67 45.72
C ALA A 37 12.09 19.44 47.04
N THR A 38 11.67 20.70 47.14
CA THR A 38 11.86 21.57 48.32
C THR A 38 10.58 21.76 49.17
N GLY A 39 9.49 21.05 48.86
CA GLY A 39 8.20 21.18 49.56
C GLY A 39 7.37 22.41 49.19
N GLY A 40 7.82 23.22 48.23
CA GLY A 40 7.06 24.33 47.64
C GLY A 40 6.11 23.89 46.51
N PRO A 41 5.22 24.80 46.04
CA PRO A 41 4.29 24.51 44.94
C PRO A 41 5.02 24.20 43.63
N LEU A 42 4.45 23.30 42.82
CA LEU A 42 5.03 22.90 41.53
C LEU A 42 5.22 24.12 40.59
N PRO A 43 6.32 24.16 39.81
CA PRO A 43 6.55 25.27 38.87
C PRO A 43 5.46 25.39 37.82
N ASN A 44 4.88 24.27 37.40
CA ASN A 44 3.68 24.22 36.58
C ASN A 44 2.55 23.55 37.39
N PRO A 45 1.74 24.32 38.15
CA PRO A 45 0.76 23.74 39.07
C PRO A 45 -0.49 23.20 38.39
N LYS A 46 -0.67 23.44 37.08
CA LYS A 46 -1.82 22.99 36.31
C LYS A 46 -1.45 21.86 35.37
N GLU A 47 -2.28 20.82 35.38
CA GLU A 47 -2.30 19.78 34.35
C GLU A 47 -2.64 20.39 32.99
N ARG A 48 -2.01 19.90 31.92
CA ARG A 48 -2.43 20.14 30.53
C ARG A 48 -3.46 19.09 30.11
N GLU A 49 -4.50 19.54 29.41
CA GLU A 49 -5.51 18.64 28.87
C GLU A 49 -4.91 17.73 27.79
N LEU A 50 -5.30 16.46 27.83
CA LEU A 50 -5.06 15.50 26.75
C LEU A 50 -6.02 15.76 25.59
N TYR A 51 -5.69 15.23 24.42
CA TYR A 51 -6.65 15.19 23.32
C TYR A 51 -7.85 14.33 23.73
N PRO A 52 -9.09 14.78 23.48
CA PRO A 52 -10.26 13.99 23.79
C PRO A 52 -10.23 12.71 22.95
N VAL A 53 -10.52 11.58 23.59
CA VAL A 53 -10.76 10.32 22.88
C VAL A 53 -12.08 10.47 22.12
N PRO A 54 -12.12 10.25 20.79
CA PRO A 54 -13.35 10.30 20.03
C PRO A 54 -14.37 9.32 20.62
N GLU A 55 -15.55 9.82 20.96
CA GLU A 55 -16.67 8.97 21.33
C GLU A 55 -17.07 8.13 20.12
N ARG A 56 -17.18 6.81 20.31
CA ARG A 56 -17.66 5.88 19.30
C ARG A 56 -19.09 5.49 19.64
N GLY A 57 -20.01 5.68 18.71
CA GLY A 57 -21.37 5.19 18.85
C GLY A 57 -21.45 3.66 18.79
N ALA A 58 -22.63 3.12 19.06
CA ALA A 58 -22.87 1.68 19.13
C ALA A 58 -22.52 0.98 17.81
N PHE A 59 -22.76 1.64 16.67
CA PHE A 59 -22.41 1.12 15.35
C PHE A 59 -20.88 0.98 15.19
N ASP A 60 -20.12 2.04 15.47
CA ASP A 60 -18.66 2.03 15.34
C ASP A 60 -17.99 1.06 16.32
N ILE A 61 -18.53 0.93 17.53
CA ILE A 61 -18.09 -0.09 18.48
C ILE A 61 -18.28 -1.49 17.88
N SER A 62 -19.47 -1.77 17.35
CA SER A 62 -19.80 -3.08 16.78
C SER A 62 -18.97 -3.41 15.55
N CYS A 63 -18.71 -2.42 14.69
CA CYS A 63 -17.88 -2.59 13.51
C CYS A 63 -16.38 -2.57 13.81
N GLY A 64 -15.96 -2.05 14.97
CA GLY A 64 -14.54 -1.80 15.25
C GLY A 64 -13.95 -0.66 14.41
N SER A 65 -14.81 0.24 13.91
CA SER A 65 -14.50 1.38 13.04
C SER A 65 -14.52 2.70 13.82
N THR A 66 -14.34 3.82 13.12
CA THR A 66 -14.53 5.17 13.66
C THR A 66 -15.19 6.08 12.62
N GLY A 67 -16.30 6.72 12.99
CA GLY A 67 -17.01 7.70 12.17
C GLY A 67 -17.92 7.11 11.08
N ALA A 68 -18.14 5.79 11.07
CA ALA A 68 -18.94 5.12 10.05
C ALA A 68 -20.45 5.15 10.37
N GLU A 69 -20.82 5.40 11.63
CA GLU A 69 -22.22 5.37 12.09
C GLU A 69 -23.16 6.27 11.27
N ALA A 70 -22.72 7.48 10.94
CA ALA A 70 -23.52 8.43 10.16
C ALA A 70 -23.84 7.91 8.75
N TYR A 71 -23.05 6.98 8.22
CA TYR A 71 -23.14 6.42 6.87
C TYR A 71 -23.82 5.05 6.84
N ALA A 72 -24.23 4.53 8.00
CA ALA A 72 -25.08 3.35 8.07
C ALA A 72 -26.37 3.58 7.27
N ARG A 73 -26.97 2.50 6.77
CA ARG A 73 -28.06 2.55 5.77
C ARG A 73 -29.29 3.39 6.19
N SER A 74 -29.60 3.43 7.47
CA SER A 74 -30.73 4.19 8.03
C SER A 74 -30.31 5.54 8.65
N ALA A 75 -29.03 5.89 8.58
CA ALA A 75 -28.49 7.11 9.15
C ALA A 75 -28.57 8.29 8.17
N SER A 76 -28.31 9.50 8.68
CA SER A 76 -28.49 10.75 7.95
C SER A 76 -27.58 10.90 6.73
N MET A 77 -26.46 10.17 6.69
CA MET A 77 -25.47 10.26 5.61
C MET A 77 -25.43 9.03 4.69
N ALA A 78 -26.42 8.14 4.78
CA ALA A 78 -26.52 6.92 3.98
C ALA A 78 -26.40 7.17 2.46
N CYS A 79 -25.63 6.32 1.78
CA CYS A 79 -25.48 6.36 0.33
C CYS A 79 -26.57 5.54 -0.35
N LYS A 80 -27.01 5.98 -1.53
CA LYS A 80 -27.91 5.18 -2.38
C LYS A 80 -27.18 3.97 -2.99
N ASP A 81 -25.95 4.18 -3.43
CA ASP A 81 -25.13 3.17 -4.10
C ASP A 81 -24.50 2.19 -3.13
N SER A 82 -24.53 0.89 -3.47
CA SER A 82 -23.87 -0.19 -2.73
C SER A 82 -22.65 -0.73 -3.46
N TYR A 83 -21.55 -0.89 -2.73
CA TYR A 83 -20.30 -1.51 -3.20
C TYR A 83 -20.28 -3.02 -2.95
N LEU A 84 -21.04 -3.46 -1.96
CA LEU A 84 -21.29 -4.86 -1.66
C LEU A 84 -22.73 -5.22 -2.00
N ARG A 85 -22.95 -6.34 -2.68
CA ARG A 85 -24.29 -6.78 -3.09
C ARG A 85 -24.78 -8.03 -2.40
N GLY A 86 -26.10 -8.19 -2.42
CA GLY A 86 -26.80 -9.26 -1.74
C GLY A 86 -27.30 -8.81 -0.37
N SER A 87 -27.93 -9.72 0.37
CA SER A 87 -28.53 -9.38 1.66
C SER A 87 -27.50 -8.78 2.61
N LEU A 88 -27.83 -7.64 3.23
CA LEU A 88 -27.05 -7.07 4.33
C LEU A 88 -27.43 -7.78 5.65
N ASP A 89 -27.36 -9.09 5.65
CA ASP A 89 -27.83 -9.95 6.75
C ASP A 89 -26.76 -10.20 7.83
N THR A 90 -25.49 -9.91 7.56
CA THR A 90 -24.41 -9.99 8.55
C THR A 90 -23.87 -8.61 8.92
N ASP A 91 -23.38 -8.49 10.15
CA ASP A 91 -22.78 -7.24 10.64
C ASP A 91 -21.52 -6.87 9.84
N PHE A 92 -20.72 -7.86 9.43
CA PHE A 92 -19.60 -7.65 8.50
C PHE A 92 -20.04 -6.87 7.25
N LYS A 93 -21.09 -7.34 6.55
CA LYS A 93 -21.58 -6.71 5.32
C LYS A 93 -22.11 -5.29 5.58
N LYS A 94 -22.82 -5.08 6.68
CA LYS A 94 -23.36 -3.77 7.07
C LYS A 94 -22.24 -2.78 7.41
N CYS A 95 -21.19 -3.23 8.09
CA CYS A 95 -20.01 -2.44 8.41
C CYS A 95 -19.23 -2.04 7.15
N MET A 96 -18.91 -3.01 6.27
CA MET A 96 -18.25 -2.74 4.98
C MET A 96 -19.04 -1.72 4.15
N ARG A 97 -20.36 -1.91 4.05
CA ARG A 97 -21.26 -1.00 3.34
C ARG A 97 -21.20 0.44 3.84
N ALA A 98 -21.13 0.64 5.16
CA ALA A 98 -21.10 1.96 5.78
C ALA A 98 -19.76 2.66 5.53
N ILE A 99 -18.63 1.96 5.66
CA ILE A 99 -17.31 2.55 5.43
C ILE A 99 -17.07 2.86 3.94
N ASP A 100 -17.60 2.04 3.03
CA ASP A 100 -17.52 2.31 1.58
C ASP A 100 -18.37 3.53 1.23
N CYS A 101 -19.53 3.68 1.87
CA CYS A 101 -20.33 4.88 1.73
C CYS A 101 -19.60 6.12 2.26
N GLN A 102 -18.99 6.01 3.44
CA GLN A 102 -18.19 7.08 4.03
C GLN A 102 -17.11 7.56 3.08
N MET A 103 -16.31 6.64 2.53
CA MET A 103 -15.26 6.96 1.56
C MET A 103 -15.84 7.65 0.31
N ASN A 104 -16.88 7.06 -0.29
CA ASN A 104 -17.50 7.58 -1.51
C ASN A 104 -18.02 9.02 -1.35
N ARG A 105 -18.50 9.37 -0.15
CA ARG A 105 -18.90 10.75 0.14
C ARG A 105 -17.70 11.62 0.47
N GLN A 106 -16.80 11.15 1.32
CA GLN A 106 -15.72 11.98 1.85
C GLN A 106 -14.61 12.26 0.84
N MET A 107 -14.46 11.44 -0.20
CA MET A 107 -13.56 11.73 -1.32
C MET A 107 -14.09 12.81 -2.28
N ARG A 108 -15.31 13.33 -2.08
CA ARG A 108 -15.89 14.40 -2.90
C ARG A 108 -15.38 15.76 -2.43
N VAL A 109 -14.33 16.26 -3.04
CA VAL A 109 -13.63 17.46 -2.57
C VAL A 109 -13.81 18.63 -3.55
N ALA A 110 -13.78 19.84 -2.98
CA ALA A 110 -13.63 21.04 -3.80
C ALA A 110 -12.31 20.91 -4.58
N GLY A 111 -12.35 21.16 -5.89
CA GLY A 111 -11.22 20.84 -6.73
C GLY A 111 -10.07 21.82 -6.61
N HIS A 112 -9.01 21.46 -7.34
CA HIS A 112 -7.81 22.26 -7.52
C HIS A 112 -8.11 23.66 -8.09
N ASP A 113 -9.24 23.91 -8.74
CA ASP A 113 -9.66 25.26 -9.15
C ASP A 113 -9.80 26.24 -7.97
N THR A 114 -10.14 25.75 -6.78
CA THR A 114 -10.33 26.60 -5.60
C THR A 114 -9.02 27.02 -4.95
N HIS A 115 -8.04 26.12 -4.84
CA HIS A 115 -6.79 26.34 -4.09
C HIS A 115 -5.50 26.21 -4.91
N GLN A 116 -5.59 25.71 -6.15
CA GLN A 116 -4.51 25.56 -7.13
C GLN A 116 -3.29 24.79 -6.61
N SER A 117 -3.51 23.71 -5.87
CA SER A 117 -2.44 22.86 -5.31
C SER A 117 -2.76 21.38 -5.48
N ALA A 118 -1.95 20.67 -6.26
CA ALA A 118 -2.12 19.23 -6.46
C ALA A 118 -1.95 18.45 -5.14
N ILE A 119 -1.03 18.88 -4.27
CA ILE A 119 -0.81 18.27 -2.95
C ILE A 119 -2.04 18.39 -2.06
N VAL A 120 -2.69 19.57 -2.00
CA VAL A 120 -3.92 19.73 -1.20
C VAL A 120 -5.04 18.85 -1.73
N THR A 121 -5.25 18.80 -3.05
CA THR A 121 -6.26 17.92 -3.66
C THR A 121 -5.99 16.45 -3.34
N PHE A 122 -4.73 16.00 -3.53
CA PHE A 122 -4.30 14.65 -3.18
C PHE A 122 -4.60 14.34 -1.72
N MET A 123 -4.18 15.20 -0.79
CA MET A 123 -4.36 14.98 0.65
C MET A 123 -5.84 14.94 1.06
N GLN A 124 -6.67 15.80 0.50
CA GLN A 124 -8.11 15.81 0.78
C GLN A 124 -8.81 14.52 0.32
N GLN A 125 -8.33 13.87 -0.75
CA GLN A 125 -8.89 12.61 -1.25
C GLN A 125 -8.24 11.37 -0.59
N ILE A 126 -6.92 11.36 -0.42
CA ILE A 126 -6.18 10.20 0.09
C ILE A 126 -6.46 9.96 1.58
N ILE A 127 -6.75 11.01 2.38
CA ILE A 127 -7.09 10.84 3.80
C ILE A 127 -8.35 9.97 3.99
N PRO A 128 -9.53 10.32 3.43
CA PRO A 128 -10.71 9.46 3.56
C PRO A 128 -10.56 8.12 2.85
N HIS A 129 -9.76 8.04 1.78
CA HIS A 129 -9.38 6.78 1.14
C HIS A 129 -8.61 5.88 2.13
N HIS A 130 -7.54 6.37 2.76
CA HIS A 130 -6.75 5.60 3.72
C HIS A 130 -7.52 5.23 4.99
N ILE A 131 -8.41 6.11 5.47
CA ILE A 131 -9.32 5.79 6.58
C ILE A 131 -10.25 4.61 6.22
N ASN A 132 -10.70 4.52 4.96
CA ASN A 132 -11.48 3.37 4.50
C ASN A 132 -10.67 2.08 4.54
N ALA A 133 -9.46 2.03 3.97
CA ALA A 133 -8.58 0.86 4.05
C ALA A 133 -8.27 0.43 5.49
N VAL A 134 -7.97 1.38 6.38
CA VAL A 134 -7.77 1.11 7.81
C VAL A 134 -9.02 0.46 8.41
N ASN A 135 -10.21 1.01 8.14
CA ASN A 135 -11.46 0.44 8.65
C ASN A 135 -11.78 -0.93 8.02
N MET A 136 -11.48 -1.15 6.74
CA MET A 136 -11.64 -2.46 6.08
C MET A 136 -10.78 -3.52 6.78
N ALA A 137 -9.51 -3.22 7.06
CA ALA A 137 -8.60 -4.13 7.75
C ALA A 137 -9.07 -4.43 9.19
N LYS A 138 -9.52 -3.40 9.93
CA LYS A 138 -10.09 -3.58 11.27
C LYS A 138 -11.36 -4.43 11.27
N ILE A 139 -12.27 -4.19 10.32
CA ILE A 139 -13.49 -4.99 10.17
C ILE A 139 -13.12 -6.44 9.86
N LEU A 140 -12.14 -6.71 8.99
CA LEU A 140 -11.73 -8.08 8.69
C LEU A 140 -11.14 -8.78 9.92
N LEU A 141 -10.22 -8.13 10.66
CA LEU A 141 -9.69 -8.64 11.92
C LEU A 141 -10.80 -8.88 12.95
N LYS A 142 -11.85 -8.05 12.94
CA LYS A 142 -12.97 -8.18 13.86
C LYS A 142 -13.87 -9.38 13.53
N PHE A 143 -14.25 -9.53 12.27
CA PHE A 143 -15.29 -10.48 11.88
C PHE A 143 -14.75 -11.83 11.38
N ALA A 144 -13.46 -11.94 11.04
CA ALA A 144 -12.84 -13.17 10.56
C ALA A 144 -11.44 -13.44 11.15
N PRO A 145 -11.23 -13.32 12.48
CA PRO A 145 -9.89 -13.42 13.08
C PRO A 145 -9.25 -14.81 12.86
N THR A 146 -10.04 -15.88 12.93
CA THR A 146 -9.53 -17.25 12.76
C THR A 146 -9.14 -17.52 11.32
N GLU A 147 -9.94 -17.05 10.36
CA GLU A 147 -9.65 -17.16 8.94
C GLU A 147 -8.43 -16.33 8.58
N VAL A 148 -8.27 -15.13 9.16
CA VAL A 148 -7.08 -14.29 8.97
C VAL A 148 -5.81 -15.03 9.40
N LEU A 149 -5.81 -15.63 10.59
CA LEU A 149 -4.68 -16.41 11.09
C LEU A 149 -4.36 -17.66 10.25
N ALA A 150 -5.35 -18.18 9.52
CA ALA A 150 -5.16 -19.32 8.63
C ALA A 150 -4.50 -18.95 7.29
N VAL A 151 -4.47 -17.65 6.94
CA VAL A 151 -3.82 -17.16 5.72
C VAL A 151 -2.44 -16.64 6.09
N LYS A 152 -1.41 -17.26 5.50
CA LYS A 152 -0.02 -16.88 5.70
C LYS A 152 0.18 -15.37 5.47
N ASP A 153 0.84 -14.72 6.44
CA ASP A 153 1.21 -13.30 6.44
C ASP A 153 0.05 -12.29 6.38
N LEU A 154 -1.22 -12.74 6.36
CA LEU A 154 -2.36 -11.82 6.20
C LEU A 154 -2.54 -10.93 7.43
N GLU A 155 -2.39 -11.46 8.65
CA GLU A 155 -2.47 -10.64 9.86
C GLU A 155 -1.45 -9.49 9.82
N ASP A 156 -0.19 -9.78 9.49
CA ASP A 156 0.88 -8.79 9.39
C ASP A 156 0.60 -7.73 8.31
N ILE A 157 0.04 -8.16 7.17
CA ILE A 157 -0.40 -7.24 6.11
C ILE A 157 -1.51 -6.31 6.61
N LEU A 158 -2.51 -6.82 7.34
CA LEU A 158 -3.59 -6.01 7.90
C LEU A 158 -3.05 -5.01 8.93
N TRP A 159 -2.09 -5.41 9.76
CA TRP A 159 -1.41 -4.50 10.69
C TRP A 159 -0.58 -3.44 9.96
N SER A 160 0.11 -3.80 8.88
CA SER A 160 0.83 -2.85 8.02
C SER A 160 -0.12 -1.81 7.45
N ILE A 161 -1.27 -2.22 6.88
CA ILE A 161 -2.31 -1.31 6.39
C ILE A 161 -2.77 -0.37 7.50
N ILE A 162 -3.10 -0.90 8.69
CA ILE A 162 -3.60 -0.09 9.80
C ILE A 162 -2.54 0.92 10.25
N ASN A 163 -1.32 0.48 10.50
CA ASN A 163 -0.30 1.33 11.13
C ASN A 163 0.28 2.37 10.17
N GLU A 164 0.63 1.94 8.96
CA GLU A 164 1.29 2.78 7.96
C GLU A 164 0.32 3.81 7.39
N GLN A 165 -0.89 3.39 7.02
CA GLN A 165 -1.86 4.35 6.48
C GLN A 165 -2.36 5.33 7.54
N ASN A 166 -2.45 4.94 8.82
CA ASN A 166 -2.69 5.89 9.91
C ASN A 166 -1.55 6.91 10.04
N TYR A 167 -0.29 6.47 9.95
CA TYR A 167 0.86 7.39 9.98
C TYR A 167 0.76 8.42 8.84
N GLN A 168 0.51 7.95 7.62
CA GLN A 168 0.36 8.79 6.43
C GLN A 168 -0.80 9.79 6.57
N VAL A 169 -1.97 9.34 7.06
CA VAL A 169 -3.12 10.22 7.36
C VAL A 169 -2.73 11.34 8.32
N HIS A 170 -1.96 11.05 9.38
CA HIS A 170 -1.50 12.08 10.30
C HIS A 170 -0.52 13.06 9.64
N GLN A 171 0.40 12.58 8.78
CA GLN A 171 1.30 13.46 8.03
C GLN A 171 0.53 14.40 7.09
N PHE A 172 -0.47 13.88 6.39
CA PHE A 172 -1.32 14.68 5.50
C PHE A 172 -2.13 15.72 6.26
N ARG A 173 -2.73 15.35 7.42
CA ARG A 173 -3.44 16.30 8.27
C ARG A 173 -2.53 17.39 8.83
N ASN A 174 -1.30 17.03 9.22
CA ASN A 174 -0.31 18.00 9.67
C ASN A 174 0.04 19.00 8.57
N TYR A 175 0.19 18.55 7.33
CA TYR A 175 0.40 19.43 6.19
C TYR A 175 -0.81 20.35 5.93
N LEU A 176 -2.03 19.79 5.89
CA LEU A 176 -3.25 20.57 5.68
C LEU A 176 -3.48 21.62 6.78
N GLY A 177 -3.13 21.31 8.02
CA GLY A 177 -3.19 22.23 9.17
C GLY A 177 -2.08 23.26 9.25
N GLY A 178 -1.15 23.29 8.29
CA GLY A 178 -0.18 24.36 8.10
C GLY A 178 -0.27 25.03 6.73
N SER A 179 -1.20 24.59 5.88
CA SER A 179 -1.32 25.04 4.50
C SER A 179 -2.26 26.23 4.40
N SER A 180 -1.70 27.41 4.10
CA SER A 180 -2.48 28.63 3.85
C SER A 180 -3.46 28.49 2.68
N ALA A 181 -3.15 27.65 1.68
CA ALA A 181 -4.04 27.34 0.56
C ALA A 181 -5.32 26.61 1.01
N HIS A 182 -5.24 25.87 2.13
CA HIS A 182 -6.33 25.11 2.73
C HIS A 182 -7.09 25.92 3.80
N GLU A 183 -6.38 26.51 4.76
CA GLU A 183 -6.98 27.21 5.93
C GLU A 183 -7.82 28.44 5.58
N THR A 184 -7.55 29.06 4.43
CA THR A 184 -8.29 30.25 3.97
C THR A 184 -9.60 29.92 3.27
N ARG A 185 -9.92 28.63 3.09
CA ARG A 185 -11.14 28.19 2.40
C ARG A 185 -12.30 28.01 3.36
N VAL A 186 -13.50 28.27 2.87
CA VAL A 186 -14.75 28.18 3.63
C VAL A 186 -15.68 27.20 2.91
N HIS A 187 -16.24 26.25 3.65
CA HIS A 187 -17.27 25.33 3.21
C HIS A 187 -18.49 25.40 4.16
N ASN A 188 -19.70 25.57 3.60
CA ASN A 188 -20.94 25.74 4.37
C ASN A 188 -20.84 26.79 5.50
N GLY A 189 -20.10 27.88 5.26
CA GLY A 189 -19.91 28.96 6.23
C GLY A 189 -18.84 28.71 7.29
N SER A 190 -18.15 27.57 7.26
CA SER A 190 -17.06 27.21 8.18
C SER A 190 -15.71 27.16 7.47
N SER A 191 -14.65 27.68 8.07
CA SER A 191 -13.29 27.53 7.56
C SER A 191 -12.86 26.06 7.56
N LEU A 192 -12.12 25.63 6.54
CA LEU A 192 -11.49 24.31 6.52
C LEU A 192 -10.32 24.26 7.50
N VAL A 193 -10.22 23.18 8.29
CA VAL A 193 -9.13 22.88 9.22
C VAL A 193 -8.47 21.55 8.86
N ALA A 194 -7.38 21.15 9.51
CA ALA A 194 -6.67 19.89 9.24
C ALA A 194 -7.58 18.64 9.15
N THR A 195 -8.69 18.62 9.89
CA THR A 195 -9.67 17.51 9.90
C THR A 195 -10.85 17.72 8.94
N SER A 196 -10.92 18.86 8.26
CA SER A 196 -11.92 19.18 7.24
C SER A 196 -11.55 18.53 5.91
N VAL A 197 -11.56 17.20 5.93
CA VAL A 197 -11.66 16.35 4.74
C VAL A 197 -13.11 15.91 4.62
N GLY A 198 -13.56 15.63 3.41
CA GLY A 198 -14.93 15.18 3.20
C GLY A 198 -15.66 15.91 2.10
N GLU A 199 -16.97 15.68 2.06
CA GLU A 199 -17.89 16.33 1.13
C GLU A 199 -17.94 17.84 1.39
N HIS A 200 -17.11 18.58 0.66
CA HIS A 200 -17.00 20.05 0.77
C HIS A 200 -17.48 20.77 -0.50
N CYS A 201 -18.24 20.09 -1.35
CA CYS A 201 -18.79 20.61 -2.60
C CYS A 201 -20.07 19.85 -3.00
N ASP A 202 -21.02 20.55 -3.62
CA ASP A 202 -22.21 19.92 -4.23
C ASP A 202 -21.89 19.32 -5.63
N SER A 203 -22.79 18.49 -6.11
CA SER A 203 -22.66 17.47 -7.15
C SER A 203 -22.64 17.93 -8.62
N SER A 204 -22.40 19.20 -8.94
CA SER A 204 -22.38 19.71 -10.33
C SER A 204 -20.97 19.85 -10.94
N LEU A 205 -20.85 19.81 -12.27
CA LEU A 205 -19.61 19.94 -13.06
C LEU A 205 -19.91 20.81 -14.30
N ASP A 206 -19.03 21.76 -14.66
CA ASP A 206 -19.34 22.76 -15.68
C ASP A 206 -18.75 22.51 -17.08
N VAL A 207 -17.49 22.09 -17.28
CA VAL A 207 -16.91 21.91 -18.66
C VAL A 207 -15.75 20.89 -18.72
N ASP A 208 -15.58 20.21 -19.87
CA ASP A 208 -14.56 19.19 -20.19
C ASP A 208 -13.59 19.66 -21.31
N VAL A 209 -12.33 19.19 -21.29
CA VAL A 209 -11.28 19.47 -22.29
C VAL A 209 -10.41 18.22 -22.51
N SER A 210 -10.03 17.91 -23.76
CA SER A 210 -9.19 16.74 -24.10
C SER A 210 -7.80 16.75 -23.41
N ILE A 211 -7.24 15.57 -23.13
CA ILE A 211 -5.80 15.40 -22.81
C ILE A 211 -5.07 15.14 -24.11
N GLU A 212 -4.01 15.91 -24.39
CA GLU A 212 -3.05 15.56 -25.44
C GLU A 212 -1.92 14.75 -24.82
N ALA A 213 -1.48 13.69 -25.52
CA ALA A 213 -0.43 12.81 -25.03
C ALA A 213 0.88 13.59 -24.87
N ASN A 214 1.29 13.81 -23.63
CA ASN A 214 2.62 14.31 -23.32
C ASN A 214 3.43 13.20 -22.66
N ASP A 215 4.39 12.67 -23.41
CA ASP A 215 5.39 11.71 -22.94
C ASP A 215 6.47 12.40 -22.10
N ALA A 216 6.05 13.35 -21.26
CA ALA A 216 6.92 14.01 -20.32
C ALA A 216 7.51 12.93 -19.43
N THR A 217 8.80 12.68 -19.65
CA THR A 217 9.61 11.79 -18.85
C THR A 217 9.46 12.30 -17.41
N PRO A 218 8.99 11.46 -16.47
CA PRO A 218 8.96 11.82 -15.06
C PRO A 218 10.31 12.42 -14.70
N THR A 219 10.31 13.53 -13.96
CA THR A 219 11.56 14.11 -13.47
C THR A 219 12.25 13.00 -12.69
N ALA A 220 13.28 12.42 -13.30
CA ALA A 220 14.03 11.34 -12.71
C ALA A 220 14.41 11.77 -11.29
N THR A 221 14.14 10.91 -10.31
CA THR A 221 14.97 10.87 -9.10
C THR A 221 16.40 11.06 -9.55
N ALA A 222 17.09 12.05 -8.97
CA ALA A 222 18.42 12.46 -9.42
C ALA A 222 19.26 11.21 -9.75
N ALA A 223 19.73 11.12 -11.00
CA ALA A 223 20.48 9.95 -11.45
C ALA A 223 21.59 9.67 -10.44
N VAL A 224 21.71 8.42 -9.98
CA VAL A 224 22.84 8.04 -9.13
C VAL A 224 24.12 8.28 -9.91
N THR A 225 24.88 9.29 -9.49
CA THR A 225 26.13 9.71 -10.15
C THR A 225 27.23 8.65 -10.12
N ASP A 226 27.03 7.57 -9.36
CA ASP A 226 28.09 6.63 -8.97
C ASP A 226 27.93 5.21 -9.56
N CYS A 227 26.93 4.98 -10.43
CA CYS A 227 26.87 3.74 -11.22
C CYS A 227 27.35 3.97 -12.66
N VAL A 228 28.48 3.34 -13.01
CA VAL A 228 29.06 3.41 -14.36
C VAL A 228 28.80 2.09 -15.07
N ALA A 229 27.90 2.11 -16.07
CA ALA A 229 27.58 0.93 -16.86
C ALA A 229 28.79 0.47 -17.69
N SER A 230 28.98 -0.83 -17.78
CA SER A 230 29.96 -1.49 -18.66
C SER A 230 29.41 -2.84 -19.12
N ASP A 231 30.15 -3.56 -19.97
CA ASP A 231 29.73 -4.87 -20.50
C ASP A 231 29.32 -5.87 -19.39
N ASN A 232 29.97 -5.78 -18.22
CA ASN A 232 29.74 -6.68 -17.08
C ASN A 232 29.18 -5.97 -15.84
N HIS A 233 28.89 -4.66 -15.92
CA HIS A 233 28.32 -3.88 -14.82
C HIS A 233 27.02 -3.22 -15.28
N LEU A 234 25.90 -3.75 -14.80
CA LEU A 234 24.54 -3.41 -15.22
C LEU A 234 23.89 -2.52 -14.17
N CYS A 235 23.78 -1.22 -14.46
CA CYS A 235 23.10 -0.26 -13.59
C CYS A 235 21.59 -0.41 -13.71
N MET A 236 20.94 -0.92 -12.66
CA MET A 236 19.49 -1.16 -12.60
C MET A 236 18.76 0.02 -11.97
N LYS A 237 17.57 0.31 -12.50
CA LYS A 237 16.57 1.17 -11.88
C LYS A 237 15.18 0.62 -12.16
N VAL A 238 14.17 1.10 -11.45
CA VAL A 238 12.76 0.80 -11.70
C VAL A 238 12.07 2.05 -12.23
N ASN A 239 11.48 1.95 -13.41
CA ASN A 239 10.58 2.99 -13.89
C ASN A 239 9.18 2.73 -13.32
N LEU A 240 8.84 3.45 -12.25
CA LEU A 240 7.56 3.29 -11.55
C LEU A 240 6.34 3.56 -12.45
N HIS A 241 6.52 4.30 -13.55
CA HIS A 241 5.43 4.62 -14.46
C HIS A 241 5.24 3.59 -15.57
N SER A 242 6.18 2.68 -15.84
CA SER A 242 6.07 1.76 -16.98
C SER A 242 5.03 0.63 -16.79
N GLY A 243 4.37 0.55 -15.64
CA GLY A 243 3.30 -0.40 -15.34
C GLY A 243 2.73 -0.20 -13.94
N GLU A 244 1.93 -1.14 -13.45
CA GLU A 244 1.29 -1.09 -12.13
C GLU A 244 2.31 -1.00 -10.98
N SER A 245 3.33 -1.86 -11.01
CA SER A 245 4.44 -1.88 -10.04
C SER A 245 5.74 -1.26 -10.61
N GLY A 246 5.67 -0.78 -11.86
CA GLY A 246 6.83 -0.40 -12.65
C GLY A 246 7.56 -1.60 -13.26
N TYR A 247 8.61 -1.32 -14.04
CA TYR A 247 9.50 -2.33 -14.63
C TYR A 247 10.96 -1.92 -14.49
N TYR A 248 11.84 -2.92 -14.44
CA TYR A 248 13.27 -2.67 -14.46
C TYR A 248 13.69 -1.99 -15.77
N GLU A 249 14.61 -1.06 -15.67
CA GLU A 249 15.36 -0.48 -16.77
C GLU A 249 16.85 -0.57 -16.45
N PHE A 250 17.67 -0.62 -17.49
CA PHE A 250 19.11 -0.72 -17.38
C PHE A 250 19.75 0.42 -18.17
N VAL A 251 20.77 1.08 -17.59
CA VAL A 251 21.53 2.09 -18.32
C VAL A 251 22.16 1.46 -19.57
N GLY A 252 21.95 2.09 -20.73
CA GLY A 252 22.40 1.57 -22.04
C GLY A 252 21.40 0.67 -22.76
N TYR A 253 20.26 0.33 -22.12
CA TYR A 253 19.17 -0.43 -22.73
C TYR A 253 17.93 0.45 -22.94
N THR A 254 17.08 0.05 -23.87
CA THR A 254 15.83 0.78 -24.21
C THR A 254 14.61 -0.02 -23.80
N GLY A 255 13.69 0.63 -23.12
CA GLY A 255 12.38 0.07 -22.77
C GLY A 255 12.33 -0.69 -21.44
N PRO A 256 11.11 -1.05 -21.00
CA PRO A 256 10.87 -1.78 -19.77
C PRO A 256 11.28 -3.25 -19.88
N SER A 257 11.90 -3.78 -18.83
CA SER A 257 12.40 -5.16 -18.72
C SER A 257 13.12 -5.65 -20.00
N PRO A 258 14.20 -4.96 -20.42
CA PRO A 258 14.89 -5.28 -21.68
C PRO A 258 15.57 -6.65 -21.64
N ASP A 259 15.76 -7.25 -22.80
CA ASP A 259 16.57 -8.46 -22.95
C ASP A 259 18.04 -8.15 -22.68
N ILE A 260 18.68 -8.91 -21.79
CA ILE A 260 20.10 -8.77 -21.44
C ILE A 260 20.88 -9.93 -22.05
N VAL A 261 21.91 -9.64 -22.83
CA VAL A 261 22.77 -10.67 -23.43
C VAL A 261 24.01 -10.88 -22.56
N VAL A 262 24.26 -12.14 -22.17
CA VAL A 262 25.38 -12.52 -21.30
C VAL A 262 26.18 -13.68 -21.90
N ARG A 263 27.44 -13.85 -21.47
CA ARG A 263 28.34 -14.90 -21.99
C ARG A 263 28.77 -15.88 -20.91
N ILE A 264 28.82 -17.17 -21.27
CA ILE A 264 29.38 -18.22 -20.42
C ILE A 264 30.82 -17.89 -20.03
N GLY A 265 31.14 -18.06 -18.74
CA GLY A 265 32.44 -17.79 -18.15
C GLY A 265 32.65 -16.36 -17.67
N GLN A 266 31.64 -15.49 -17.81
CA GLN A 266 31.68 -14.11 -17.34
C GLN A 266 30.82 -13.92 -16.09
N THR A 267 31.22 -12.96 -15.25
CA THR A 267 30.44 -12.50 -14.09
C THR A 267 29.85 -11.14 -14.39
N TYR A 268 28.56 -10.96 -14.10
CA TYR A 268 27.82 -9.73 -14.30
C TYR A 268 27.35 -9.18 -12.95
N THR A 269 27.60 -7.91 -12.71
CA THR A 269 27.11 -7.19 -11.53
C THR A 269 25.82 -6.46 -11.88
N PHE A 270 24.73 -6.84 -11.22
CA PHE A 270 23.43 -6.18 -11.26
C PHE A 270 23.36 -5.20 -10.09
N ASP A 271 23.61 -3.92 -10.40
CA ASP A 271 23.76 -2.86 -9.42
C ASP A 271 22.40 -2.21 -9.12
N GLN A 272 21.94 -2.35 -7.88
CA GLN A 272 20.62 -1.89 -7.43
C GLN A 272 20.68 -0.63 -6.58
N ARG A 273 21.76 0.17 -6.67
CA ARG A 273 21.93 1.40 -5.86
C ARG A 273 20.97 2.53 -6.23
N ASP A 274 20.32 2.48 -7.38
CA ASP A 274 19.34 3.50 -7.74
C ASP A 274 18.17 3.49 -6.72
N PRO A 275 17.78 4.66 -6.15
CA PRO A 275 16.71 4.78 -5.15
C PRO A 275 15.37 4.16 -5.56
N SER A 276 15.14 4.02 -6.87
CA SER A 276 13.93 3.36 -7.38
C SER A 276 13.90 1.84 -7.18
N ASN A 277 15.04 1.19 -6.89
CA ASN A 277 15.08 -0.25 -6.60
C ASN A 277 14.58 -0.59 -5.18
N TRP A 278 14.30 0.39 -4.32
CA TRP A 278 13.69 0.12 -3.01
C TRP A 278 12.38 -0.67 -3.20
N TYR A 279 12.16 -1.73 -2.40
CA TYR A 279 11.13 -2.77 -2.61
C TYR A 279 11.26 -3.68 -3.85
N HIS A 280 12.35 -3.58 -4.62
CA HIS A 280 12.56 -4.36 -5.83
C HIS A 280 13.89 -5.12 -5.83
N PRO A 281 14.11 -6.09 -4.93
CA PRO A 281 15.30 -6.94 -5.00
C PRO A 281 15.22 -7.82 -6.25
N VAL A 282 16.31 -7.83 -7.05
CA VAL A 282 16.39 -8.69 -8.24
C VAL A 282 16.55 -10.16 -7.82
N GLY A 283 15.90 -11.05 -8.55
CA GLY A 283 16.07 -12.50 -8.48
C GLY A 283 16.32 -13.08 -9.87
N PHE A 284 16.83 -14.32 -9.93
CA PHE A 284 17.16 -15.01 -11.17
C PHE A 284 16.56 -16.42 -11.19
N ALA A 285 15.92 -16.81 -12.28
CA ALA A 285 15.21 -18.09 -12.37
C ALA A 285 15.24 -18.70 -13.77
N TYR A 286 15.00 -20.01 -13.85
CA TYR A 286 14.87 -20.72 -15.13
C TYR A 286 13.49 -20.54 -15.77
N TYR A 287 12.56 -19.91 -15.04
CA TYR A 287 11.21 -19.60 -15.48
C TYR A 287 10.87 -18.14 -15.18
N PRO A 288 10.01 -17.48 -15.98
CA PRO A 288 9.46 -16.18 -15.61
C PRO A 288 8.85 -16.22 -14.21
N ASP A 289 9.05 -15.15 -13.47
CA ASP A 289 8.56 -14.90 -12.11
C ASP A 289 9.07 -15.83 -11.01
N GLY A 290 9.87 -16.86 -11.32
CA GLY A 290 10.57 -17.70 -10.33
C GLY A 290 9.72 -18.07 -9.12
N ALA A 291 10.11 -17.54 -7.96
CA ALA A 291 9.44 -17.72 -6.67
C ALA A 291 7.94 -17.36 -6.64
N HIS A 292 7.42 -16.57 -7.58
CA HIS A 292 6.00 -16.20 -7.62
C HIS A 292 5.13 -17.16 -8.47
N GLY A 293 5.75 -18.12 -9.15
CA GLY A 293 5.05 -19.06 -10.02
C GLY A 293 4.53 -18.45 -11.33
N ALA A 294 3.92 -19.27 -12.18
CA ALA A 294 3.40 -18.81 -13.49
C ALA A 294 2.09 -18.03 -13.38
N THR A 295 1.25 -18.44 -12.46
CA THR A 295 -0.07 -17.88 -12.20
C THR A 295 -0.07 -17.25 -10.81
N TRP A 296 -0.98 -16.30 -10.56
CA TRP A 296 -1.19 -15.78 -9.22
C TRP A 296 -1.52 -16.94 -8.27
N GLY A 297 -0.76 -17.08 -7.19
CA GLY A 297 -0.91 -18.18 -6.22
C GLY A 297 -0.41 -19.55 -6.71
N GLY A 298 0.25 -19.61 -7.86
CA GLY A 298 0.83 -20.85 -8.37
C GLY A 298 2.13 -21.24 -7.64
N ASP A 299 2.52 -22.51 -7.78
CA ASP A 299 3.73 -23.04 -7.15
C ASP A 299 4.99 -22.27 -7.58
N GLU A 300 5.90 -22.06 -6.61
CA GLU A 300 7.23 -21.51 -6.85
C GLU A 300 7.96 -22.32 -7.93
N ARG A 301 8.73 -21.63 -8.77
CA ARG A 301 9.51 -22.24 -9.84
C ARG A 301 10.99 -22.08 -9.61
N GLU A 302 11.72 -23.01 -10.20
CA GLU A 302 13.15 -23.19 -10.00
C GLU A 302 13.96 -21.90 -10.25
N GLU A 303 14.60 -21.43 -9.18
CA GLU A 303 15.50 -20.29 -9.16
C GLU A 303 16.97 -20.70 -9.39
N VAL A 304 17.81 -19.71 -9.66
CA VAL A 304 19.26 -19.86 -9.62
C VAL A 304 19.71 -19.71 -8.16
N GLU A 305 20.09 -20.82 -7.52
CA GLU A 305 20.50 -20.83 -6.10
C GLU A 305 21.89 -21.44 -5.86
N ALA A 306 22.68 -21.69 -6.91
CA ALA A 306 23.96 -22.39 -6.78
C ALA A 306 25.02 -21.55 -6.04
N ALA A 307 25.62 -22.14 -5.01
CA ALA A 307 26.66 -21.54 -4.20
C ALA A 307 27.85 -21.05 -5.05
N GLY A 308 28.18 -19.77 -4.95
CA GLY A 308 29.29 -19.13 -5.66
C GLY A 308 29.00 -18.71 -7.10
N GLU A 309 27.90 -19.17 -7.71
CA GLU A 309 27.44 -18.70 -9.03
C GLU A 309 26.58 -17.44 -8.91
N LEU A 310 25.84 -17.29 -7.81
CA LEU A 310 25.06 -16.11 -7.49
C LEU A 310 25.39 -15.62 -6.08
N LEU A 311 25.80 -14.36 -5.97
CA LEU A 311 26.15 -13.71 -4.71
C LEU A 311 25.40 -12.39 -4.54
N TYR A 312 24.61 -12.27 -3.48
CA TYR A 312 24.03 -11.00 -3.08
C TYR A 312 24.98 -10.24 -2.15
N LYS A 313 25.11 -8.93 -2.37
CA LYS A 313 26.07 -8.08 -1.67
C LYS A 313 25.41 -6.82 -1.11
N ILE A 314 25.86 -6.46 0.09
CA ILE A 314 25.58 -5.17 0.75
C ILE A 314 26.92 -4.51 1.03
N ASP A 315 27.09 -3.27 0.58
CA ASP A 315 28.33 -2.49 0.68
C ASP A 315 29.57 -3.25 0.16
N GLY A 316 29.38 -3.97 -0.95
CA GLY A 316 30.41 -4.76 -1.62
C GLY A 316 30.75 -6.09 -0.93
N SER A 317 30.17 -6.37 0.24
CA SER A 317 30.40 -7.61 0.99
C SER A 317 29.28 -8.62 0.74
N VAL A 318 29.62 -9.90 0.57
CA VAL A 318 28.62 -10.98 0.49
C VAL A 318 27.80 -10.98 1.78
N THR A 319 26.48 -11.02 1.64
CA THR A 319 25.58 -10.95 2.78
C THR A 319 25.69 -12.19 3.67
N THR A 320 25.73 -11.99 4.99
CA THR A 320 25.80 -13.07 5.97
C THR A 320 24.75 -12.87 7.06
N CYS A 321 23.99 -13.93 7.34
CA CYS A 321 23.00 -14.04 8.41
C CYS A 321 22.75 -15.53 8.66
N PRO A 322 22.09 -15.93 9.78
CA PRO A 322 21.82 -17.34 10.07
C PRO A 322 21.13 -18.09 8.93
N ASP A 323 20.29 -17.38 8.16
CA ASP A 323 19.50 -17.92 7.06
C ASP A 323 20.11 -17.61 5.68
N ALA A 324 21.39 -17.24 5.56
CA ALA A 324 21.97 -16.80 4.28
C ALA A 324 21.82 -17.79 3.13
N ARG A 325 21.65 -19.08 3.43
CA ARG A 325 21.69 -20.18 2.45
C ARG A 325 22.94 -20.06 1.56
N ASP A 326 22.85 -20.55 0.33
CA ASP A 326 23.96 -20.62 -0.61
C ASP A 326 24.26 -19.28 -1.32
N THR A 327 23.28 -18.37 -1.41
CA THR A 327 23.39 -17.13 -2.21
C THR A 327 23.47 -15.84 -1.37
N GLY A 328 23.03 -15.88 -0.11
CA GLY A 328 22.84 -14.69 0.73
C GLY A 328 21.49 -13.98 0.56
N LEU A 329 20.62 -14.45 -0.35
CA LEU A 329 19.36 -13.79 -0.70
C LEU A 329 18.43 -13.55 0.50
N ASP A 330 18.36 -14.50 1.43
CA ASP A 330 17.49 -14.40 2.60
C ASP A 330 17.98 -13.37 3.62
N CYS A 331 19.22 -12.90 3.52
CA CYS A 331 19.72 -11.73 4.25
C CYS A 331 19.53 -10.42 3.45
N TYR A 332 19.58 -10.51 2.12
CA TYR A 332 19.49 -9.38 1.21
C TYR A 332 18.04 -8.87 1.07
N LYS A 333 17.08 -9.77 0.83
CA LYS A 333 15.67 -9.42 0.59
C LYS A 333 15.00 -8.66 1.75
N PRO A 334 15.15 -9.07 3.04
CA PRO A 334 14.48 -8.37 4.14
C PRO A 334 14.83 -6.89 4.26
N GLU A 335 16.04 -6.50 3.85
CA GLU A 335 16.49 -5.10 3.87
C GLU A 335 15.63 -4.19 2.98
N PHE A 336 15.01 -4.73 1.92
CA PHE A 336 14.16 -3.96 1.01
C PHE A 336 12.80 -3.60 1.64
N PHE A 337 12.48 -4.11 2.82
CA PHE A 337 11.33 -3.71 3.63
C PHE A 337 11.67 -2.67 4.71
N TYR A 338 12.95 -2.27 4.85
CA TYR A 338 13.31 -1.15 5.73
C TYR A 338 12.83 0.18 5.16
N PRO A 339 12.63 1.21 6.01
CA PRO A 339 12.29 2.55 5.55
C PRO A 339 13.23 3.00 4.43
N ARG A 340 12.69 3.61 3.38
CA ARG A 340 13.43 3.97 2.16
C ARG A 340 14.74 4.70 2.44
N ALA A 341 14.72 5.65 3.37
CA ALA A 341 15.92 6.39 3.78
C ALA A 341 17.01 5.50 4.40
N ASP A 342 16.63 4.51 5.21
CA ASP A 342 17.57 3.57 5.84
C ASP A 342 18.13 2.58 4.81
N TRP A 343 17.29 2.14 3.86
CA TRP A 343 17.74 1.33 2.73
C TRP A 343 18.73 2.11 1.86
N MET A 344 18.41 3.36 1.48
CA MET A 344 19.29 4.20 0.67
C MET A 344 20.66 4.52 1.31
N ALA A 345 20.84 4.26 2.61
CA ALA A 345 22.13 4.42 3.28
C ALA A 345 23.15 3.30 2.97
N LYS A 346 22.73 2.24 2.28
CA LYS A 346 23.53 1.06 1.91
C LYS A 346 23.58 0.87 0.40
N ASN A 347 24.58 0.12 -0.07
CA ASN A 347 24.76 -0.21 -1.48
C ASN A 347 24.39 -1.67 -1.76
N TYR A 348 23.42 -1.91 -2.63
CA TYR A 348 22.91 -3.25 -2.94
C TYR A 348 23.31 -3.69 -4.35
N ALA A 349 23.80 -4.93 -4.48
CA ALA A 349 24.09 -5.53 -5.79
C ALA A 349 23.96 -7.06 -5.76
N ALA A 350 23.68 -7.65 -6.92
CA ALA A 350 23.78 -9.09 -7.14
C ALA A 350 24.85 -9.40 -8.20
N GLU A 351 25.74 -10.34 -7.92
CA GLU A 351 26.74 -10.84 -8.87
C GLU A 351 26.35 -12.21 -9.38
N LEU A 352 26.16 -12.32 -10.70
CA LEU A 352 25.78 -13.55 -11.38
C LEU A 352 26.91 -14.01 -12.30
N THR A 353 27.49 -15.17 -12.01
CA THR A 353 28.48 -15.84 -12.85
C THR A 353 27.79 -16.84 -13.77
N ILE A 354 27.90 -16.64 -15.08
CA ILE A 354 27.24 -17.48 -16.07
C ILE A 354 28.06 -18.74 -16.31
N THR A 355 27.54 -19.89 -15.89
CA THR A 355 28.22 -21.18 -16.03
C THR A 355 27.64 -22.02 -17.17
N GLN A 356 28.41 -23.01 -17.62
CA GLN A 356 27.91 -23.99 -18.59
C GLN A 356 26.72 -24.78 -18.01
N ALA A 357 26.73 -25.09 -16.71
CA ALA A 357 25.62 -25.79 -16.07
C ALA A 357 24.32 -24.98 -16.10
N MET A 358 24.41 -23.67 -15.89
CA MET A 358 23.28 -22.75 -16.04
C MET A 358 22.77 -22.71 -17.48
N ALA A 359 23.66 -22.65 -18.46
CA ALA A 359 23.31 -22.71 -19.88
C ALA A 359 22.64 -24.05 -20.26
N ASP A 360 23.16 -25.17 -19.76
CA ASP A 360 22.62 -26.51 -20.01
C ASP A 360 21.20 -26.67 -19.44
N LYS A 361 20.89 -25.99 -18.34
CA LYS A 361 19.58 -26.02 -17.68
C LYS A 361 18.58 -24.98 -18.22
N SER A 362 19.09 -23.94 -18.89
CA SER A 362 18.30 -22.86 -19.48
C SER A 362 17.23 -23.35 -20.47
N HIS A 363 16.24 -22.50 -20.72
CA HIS A 363 15.17 -22.78 -21.68
C HIS A 363 15.48 -22.10 -23.01
N GLY A 364 15.98 -22.86 -24.00
CA GLY A 364 16.37 -22.33 -25.30
C GLY A 364 17.54 -21.35 -25.23
N GLY A 365 18.44 -21.48 -24.25
CA GLY A 365 19.51 -20.52 -24.00
C GLY A 365 19.08 -19.31 -23.15
N VAL A 366 17.89 -19.34 -22.55
CA VAL A 366 17.32 -18.20 -21.80
C VAL A 366 17.03 -18.56 -20.34
N ILE A 367 17.38 -17.65 -19.44
CA ILE A 367 16.90 -17.56 -18.05
C ILE A 367 16.24 -16.19 -17.84
N TYR A 368 15.68 -15.92 -16.67
CA TYR A 368 14.89 -14.72 -16.40
C TYR A 368 15.41 -14.00 -15.16
N TYR A 369 15.48 -12.67 -15.22
CA TYR A 369 15.58 -11.84 -14.03
C TYR A 369 14.17 -11.35 -13.67
N PHE A 370 13.88 -11.16 -12.38
CA PHE A 370 12.57 -10.75 -11.89
C PHE A 370 12.69 -10.03 -10.55
N CYS A 371 11.59 -9.46 -10.03
CA CYS A 371 11.56 -8.88 -8.70
C CYS A 371 11.12 -9.93 -7.67
N ARG A 372 11.88 -10.13 -6.59
CA ARG A 372 11.61 -11.14 -5.55
C ARG A 372 10.52 -10.74 -4.56
N ILE A 373 10.01 -9.50 -4.67
CA ILE A 373 8.89 -8.95 -3.88
C ILE A 373 7.64 -8.78 -4.75
N HIS A 374 7.79 -8.17 -5.92
CA HIS A 374 6.70 -7.88 -6.85
C HIS A 374 6.69 -8.86 -8.04
N SER A 375 5.67 -9.71 -8.10
CA SER A 375 5.40 -10.56 -9.27
C SER A 375 5.15 -9.74 -10.55
N LYS A 376 5.26 -10.38 -11.71
CA LYS A 376 4.96 -9.79 -13.03
C LYS A 376 5.93 -8.68 -13.50
N MET A 377 7.20 -8.73 -13.04
CA MET A 377 8.28 -7.79 -13.39
C MET A 377 9.50 -8.45 -14.06
N SER A 378 9.29 -9.59 -14.72
CA SER A 378 10.37 -10.39 -15.32
C SER A 378 10.88 -9.79 -16.62
N GLY A 379 12.16 -10.01 -16.92
CA GLY A 379 12.77 -9.84 -18.23
C GLY A 379 13.75 -10.98 -18.52
N LYS A 380 14.34 -10.99 -19.72
CA LYS A 380 15.13 -12.13 -20.19
C LYS A 380 16.63 -11.90 -20.02
N ILE A 381 17.34 -12.98 -19.71
CA ILE A 381 18.77 -13.11 -19.85
C ILE A 381 19.05 -14.14 -20.93
N ILE A 382 19.59 -13.69 -22.06
CA ILE A 382 19.96 -14.51 -23.21
C ILE A 382 21.42 -14.93 -23.06
N ILE A 383 21.64 -16.22 -22.85
CA ILE A 383 22.97 -16.79 -22.66
C ILE A 383 23.60 -17.10 -24.02
N GLN A 384 24.83 -16.63 -24.20
CA GLN A 384 25.70 -16.96 -25.33
C GLN A 384 26.89 -17.80 -24.86
N ASN A 385 27.43 -18.61 -25.78
CA ASN A 385 28.72 -19.25 -25.59
C ASN A 385 29.83 -18.19 -25.41
N ALA A 386 30.99 -18.62 -24.92
CA ALA A 386 32.13 -17.72 -24.72
C ALA A 386 32.59 -16.99 -26.01
N ASP A 387 32.36 -17.59 -27.17
CA ASP A 387 32.64 -16.99 -28.50
C ASP A 387 31.55 -16.02 -29.00
N GLY A 388 30.47 -15.84 -28.25
CA GLY A 388 29.32 -14.99 -28.60
C GLY A 388 28.26 -15.67 -29.47
N SER A 389 28.43 -16.95 -29.81
CA SER A 389 27.39 -17.71 -30.53
C SER A 389 26.21 -18.08 -29.61
N PRO A 390 24.99 -18.25 -30.15
CA PRO A 390 23.85 -18.71 -29.35
C PRO A 390 24.05 -20.10 -28.75
N VAL A 391 23.52 -20.32 -27.55
CA VAL A 391 23.50 -21.66 -26.93
C VAL A 391 22.45 -22.53 -27.63
N THR A 392 22.89 -23.52 -28.41
CA THR A 392 22.00 -24.46 -29.12
C THR A 392 22.13 -25.91 -28.66
N THR A 393 23.13 -26.21 -27.83
CA THR A 393 23.45 -27.56 -27.33
C THR A 393 23.89 -27.47 -25.87
N ALA A 394 23.65 -28.54 -25.11
CA ALA A 394 24.18 -28.70 -23.76
C ALA A 394 25.51 -29.47 -23.77
N THR A 395 26.19 -29.52 -22.62
CA THR A 395 27.32 -30.43 -22.42
C THR A 395 26.91 -31.87 -22.70
N GLY A 396 27.54 -32.49 -23.70
CA GLY A 396 27.32 -33.90 -24.02
C GLY A 396 26.04 -34.21 -24.83
N GLY A 397 25.33 -33.21 -25.37
CA GLY A 397 24.18 -33.49 -26.24
C GLY A 397 23.27 -32.30 -26.54
N PRO A 398 22.04 -32.55 -27.03
CA PRO A 398 21.01 -31.53 -27.20
C PRO A 398 20.63 -30.86 -25.87
N LEU A 399 20.15 -29.62 -25.92
CA LEU A 399 19.58 -28.96 -24.74
C LEU A 399 18.40 -29.78 -24.18
N PRO A 400 18.37 -30.06 -22.86
CA PRO A 400 17.22 -30.67 -22.19
C PRO A 400 15.92 -29.88 -22.42
N ASN A 401 16.04 -28.54 -22.45
CA ASN A 401 14.94 -27.61 -22.66
C ASN A 401 15.21 -26.76 -23.91
N PRO A 402 14.96 -27.25 -25.14
CA PRO A 402 15.36 -26.57 -26.36
C PRO A 402 14.50 -25.35 -26.73
N LYS A 403 13.43 -25.08 -25.97
CA LYS A 403 12.50 -23.98 -26.23
C LYS A 403 12.48 -23.02 -25.05
N GLU A 404 12.53 -21.73 -25.38
CA GLU A 404 12.26 -20.63 -24.46
C GLU A 404 10.87 -20.77 -23.81
N ARG A 405 10.73 -20.27 -22.58
CA ARG A 405 9.43 -20.16 -21.91
C ARG A 405 8.76 -18.85 -22.34
N GLU A 406 7.45 -18.91 -22.50
CA GLU A 406 6.67 -17.72 -22.81
C GLU A 406 6.75 -16.73 -21.63
N LEU A 407 7.23 -15.53 -21.91
CA LEU A 407 7.19 -14.38 -21.01
C LEU A 407 5.94 -13.57 -21.32
N TYR A 408 5.20 -13.18 -20.29
CA TYR A 408 4.04 -12.31 -20.46
C TYR A 408 4.46 -10.96 -21.07
N PRO A 409 3.62 -10.36 -21.93
CA PRO A 409 3.95 -9.07 -22.51
C PRO A 409 3.95 -7.98 -21.43
N VAL A 410 4.80 -6.98 -21.61
CA VAL A 410 4.65 -5.72 -20.87
C VAL A 410 3.29 -5.11 -21.26
N PRO A 411 2.43 -4.74 -20.29
CA PRO A 411 1.14 -4.12 -20.57
C PRO A 411 1.30 -2.87 -21.42
N GLU A 412 0.62 -2.84 -22.56
CA GLU A 412 0.55 -1.64 -23.38
C GLU A 412 -0.24 -0.56 -22.63
N ARG A 413 0.34 0.63 -22.51
CA ARG A 413 -0.33 1.79 -21.92
C ARG A 413 -0.77 2.71 -23.04
N GLY A 414 -2.05 3.01 -23.10
CA GLY A 414 -2.56 4.00 -24.04
C GLY A 414 -2.08 5.41 -23.72
N ALA A 415 -2.33 6.33 -24.64
CA ALA A 415 -1.90 7.72 -24.55
C ALA A 415 -2.33 8.40 -23.25
N PHE A 416 -3.55 8.10 -22.77
CA PHE A 416 -4.06 8.62 -21.52
C PHE A 416 -3.23 8.16 -20.31
N ASP A 417 -3.00 6.85 -20.18
CA ASP A 417 -2.24 6.28 -19.08
C ASP A 417 -0.76 6.71 -19.10
N ILE A 418 -0.16 6.83 -20.28
CA ILE A 418 1.18 7.42 -20.45
C ILE A 418 1.19 8.85 -19.92
N SER A 419 0.24 9.69 -20.35
CA SER A 419 0.16 11.10 -19.92
C SER A 419 -0.07 11.23 -18.41
N CYS A 420 -0.94 10.39 -17.85
CA CYS A 420 -1.25 10.41 -16.41
C CYS A 420 -0.17 9.74 -15.55
N GLY A 421 0.66 8.87 -16.13
CA GLY A 421 1.57 8.02 -15.37
C GLY A 421 0.85 6.89 -14.61
N SER A 422 -0.39 6.58 -15.00
CA SER A 422 -1.26 5.55 -14.42
C SER A 422 -1.21 4.24 -15.22
N THR A 423 -1.97 3.24 -14.79
CA THR A 423 -2.21 2.00 -15.54
C THR A 423 -3.68 1.62 -15.52
N GLY A 424 -4.29 1.43 -16.69
CA GLY A 424 -5.67 0.96 -16.85
C GLY A 424 -6.76 2.02 -16.63
N ALA A 425 -6.39 3.29 -16.50
CA ALA A 425 -7.33 4.37 -16.21
C ALA A 425 -8.01 4.93 -17.49
N GLU A 426 -7.45 4.67 -18.67
CA GLU A 426 -7.93 5.22 -19.94
C GLU A 426 -9.41 4.89 -20.21
N ALA A 427 -9.85 3.66 -19.94
CA ALA A 427 -11.23 3.24 -20.15
C ALA A 427 -12.23 4.07 -19.31
N TYR A 428 -11.78 4.63 -18.18
CA TYR A 428 -12.58 5.39 -17.21
C TYR A 428 -12.49 6.90 -17.39
N ALA A 429 -11.72 7.36 -18.39
CA ALA A 429 -11.71 8.76 -18.80
C ALA A 429 -13.13 9.21 -19.21
N ARG A 430 -13.41 10.51 -19.09
CA ARG A 430 -14.77 11.07 -19.18
C ARG A 430 -15.53 10.74 -20.48
N SER A 431 -14.83 10.62 -21.60
CA SER A 431 -15.41 10.30 -22.92
C SER A 431 -15.24 8.82 -23.30
N ALA A 432 -14.64 8.00 -22.44
CA ALA A 432 -14.39 6.60 -22.70
C ALA A 432 -15.58 5.71 -22.32
N SER A 433 -15.54 4.46 -22.74
CA SER A 433 -16.64 3.49 -22.59
C SER A 433 -17.02 3.22 -21.14
N MET A 434 -16.10 3.44 -20.19
CA MET A 434 -16.29 3.15 -18.78
C MET A 434 -16.43 4.39 -17.87
N ALA A 435 -16.68 5.56 -18.45
CA ALA A 435 -16.84 6.82 -17.72
C ALA A 435 -17.96 6.78 -16.64
N CYS A 436 -17.67 7.35 -15.48
CA CYS A 436 -18.63 7.47 -14.38
C CYS A 436 -19.44 8.75 -14.47
N LYS A 437 -20.70 8.71 -14.03
CA LYS A 437 -21.54 9.92 -13.87
C LYS A 437 -21.09 10.76 -12.68
N ASP A 438 -20.78 10.12 -11.55
CA ASP A 438 -20.31 10.79 -10.33
C ASP A 438 -18.89 11.33 -10.47
N SER A 439 -18.67 12.54 -9.95
CA SER A 439 -17.35 13.16 -9.83
C SER A 439 -16.92 13.31 -8.37
N TYR A 440 -15.67 12.96 -8.10
CA TYR A 440 -15.02 13.10 -6.80
C TYR A 440 -14.21 14.40 -6.71
N LEU A 441 -13.70 14.87 -7.86
CA LEU A 441 -13.13 16.20 -8.05
C LEU A 441 -14.17 17.12 -8.70
N ARG A 442 -14.49 18.24 -8.06
CA ARG A 442 -15.42 19.26 -8.60
C ARG A 442 -14.68 20.46 -9.19
N GLY A 443 -15.39 21.31 -9.94
CA GLY A 443 -14.79 22.40 -10.71
C GLY A 443 -14.53 22.08 -12.18
N SER A 444 -13.83 22.97 -12.89
CA SER A 444 -13.38 22.74 -14.27
C SER A 444 -12.34 21.63 -14.33
N LEU A 445 -12.49 20.70 -15.28
CA LEU A 445 -11.46 19.69 -15.62
C LEU A 445 -10.48 20.24 -16.67
N ASP A 446 -9.92 21.41 -16.39
CA ASP A 446 -9.07 22.17 -17.31
C ASP A 446 -7.59 21.80 -17.26
N THR A 447 -7.16 21.00 -16.28
CA THR A 447 -5.78 20.50 -16.19
C THR A 447 -5.73 18.97 -16.32
N ASP A 448 -4.61 18.46 -16.84
CA ASP A 448 -4.42 17.02 -17.00
C ASP A 448 -4.38 16.29 -15.66
N PHE A 449 -3.78 16.89 -14.61
CA PHE A 449 -3.85 16.38 -13.24
C PHE A 449 -5.29 16.06 -12.81
N LYS A 450 -6.22 17.02 -12.98
CA LYS A 450 -7.62 16.83 -12.59
C LYS A 450 -8.30 15.74 -13.40
N LYS A 451 -8.02 15.66 -14.71
CA LYS A 451 -8.59 14.65 -15.59
C LYS A 451 -8.08 13.24 -15.24
N CYS A 452 -6.79 13.12 -14.89
CA CYS A 452 -6.18 11.88 -14.43
C CYS A 452 -6.78 11.42 -13.10
N MET A 453 -6.83 12.28 -12.08
CA MET A 453 -7.44 11.97 -10.79
C MET A 453 -8.91 11.53 -10.95
N ARG A 454 -9.68 12.26 -11.77
CA ARG A 454 -11.07 11.93 -12.07
C ARG A 454 -11.27 10.52 -12.66
N ALA A 455 -10.37 10.10 -13.55
CA ALA A 455 -10.45 8.79 -14.21
C ALA A 455 -10.13 7.66 -13.23
N ILE A 456 -9.09 7.81 -12.41
CA ILE A 456 -8.73 6.78 -11.42
C ILE A 456 -9.76 6.69 -10.29
N ASP A 457 -10.38 7.79 -9.88
CA ASP A 457 -11.48 7.78 -8.91
C ASP A 457 -12.71 7.06 -9.48
N CYS A 458 -12.97 7.27 -10.77
CA CYS A 458 -14.01 6.53 -11.48
C CYS A 458 -13.70 5.03 -11.53
N GLN A 459 -12.46 4.69 -11.90
CA GLN A 459 -11.98 3.30 -11.93
C GLN A 459 -12.22 2.64 -10.58
N MET A 460 -11.76 3.24 -9.48
CA MET A 460 -11.97 2.72 -8.13
C MET A 460 -13.45 2.54 -7.80
N ASN A 461 -14.28 3.57 -8.03
CA ASN A 461 -15.71 3.52 -7.72
C ASN A 461 -16.44 2.39 -8.45
N ARG A 462 -16.04 2.09 -9.69
CA ARG A 462 -16.60 0.95 -10.43
C ARG A 462 -15.97 -0.36 -10.00
N GLN A 463 -14.66 -0.38 -9.75
CA GLN A 463 -13.93 -1.61 -9.49
C GLN A 463 -14.10 -2.16 -8.07
N MET A 464 -14.42 -1.31 -7.09
CA MET A 464 -14.78 -1.72 -5.72
C MET A 464 -16.21 -2.29 -5.60
N ARG A 465 -17.00 -2.28 -6.68
CA ARG A 465 -18.34 -2.88 -6.70
C ARG A 465 -18.22 -4.36 -6.99
N VAL A 466 -18.26 -5.17 -5.95
CA VAL A 466 -17.96 -6.60 -6.03
C VAL A 466 -19.22 -7.44 -5.95
N ALA A 467 -19.19 -8.60 -6.63
CA ALA A 467 -20.18 -9.64 -6.43
C ALA A 467 -20.07 -10.14 -5.00
N GLY A 468 -21.08 -9.85 -4.18
CA GLY A 468 -20.88 -9.86 -2.74
C GLY A 468 -20.74 -11.24 -2.13
N HIS A 469 -20.32 -11.20 -0.87
CA HIS A 469 -20.17 -12.29 0.09
C HIS A 469 -21.24 -13.38 -0.02
N ASP A 470 -22.46 -13.11 -0.47
CA ASP A 470 -23.48 -14.15 -0.70
C ASP A 470 -23.09 -15.22 -1.72
N THR A 471 -22.18 -14.90 -2.63
CA THR A 471 -21.75 -15.81 -3.71
C THR A 471 -20.69 -16.81 -3.27
N HIS A 472 -19.82 -16.43 -2.33
CA HIS A 472 -18.66 -17.22 -1.91
C HIS A 472 -18.51 -17.38 -0.39
N GLN A 473 -19.31 -16.66 0.40
CA GLN A 473 -19.40 -16.70 1.87
C GLN A 473 -18.07 -16.51 2.61
N SER A 474 -17.20 -15.63 2.08
CA SER A 474 -15.87 -15.36 2.65
C SER A 474 -15.62 -13.87 2.84
N ALA A 475 -15.42 -13.45 4.09
CA ALA A 475 -15.02 -12.09 4.41
C ALA A 475 -13.65 -11.72 3.80
N ILE A 476 -12.71 -12.68 3.76
CA ILE A 476 -11.38 -12.49 3.17
C ILE A 476 -11.48 -12.23 1.66
N VAL A 477 -12.26 -13.03 0.92
CA VAL A 477 -12.44 -12.81 -0.52
C VAL A 477 -13.15 -11.48 -0.77
N THR A 478 -14.16 -11.13 0.03
CA THR A 478 -14.85 -9.83 -0.08
C THR A 478 -13.88 -8.67 0.12
N PHE A 479 -13.09 -8.72 1.19
CA PHE A 479 -12.06 -7.73 1.50
C PHE A 479 -11.07 -7.62 0.33
N MET A 480 -10.51 -8.74 -0.14
CA MET A 480 -9.49 -8.72 -1.20
C MET A 480 -10.02 -8.17 -2.52
N GLN A 481 -11.25 -8.53 -2.91
CA GLN A 481 -11.87 -8.00 -4.13
C GLN A 481 -12.11 -6.48 -4.07
N GLN A 482 -12.37 -5.91 -2.88
CA GLN A 482 -12.55 -4.47 -2.71
C GLN A 482 -11.23 -3.72 -2.49
N ILE A 483 -10.31 -4.26 -1.68
CA ILE A 483 -9.06 -3.58 -1.31
C ILE A 483 -8.07 -3.54 -2.49
N ILE A 484 -8.10 -4.50 -3.42
CA ILE A 484 -7.23 -4.47 -4.61
C ILE A 484 -7.48 -3.19 -5.43
N PRO A 485 -8.70 -2.92 -5.95
CA PRO A 485 -8.94 -1.71 -6.73
C PRO A 485 -8.84 -0.42 -5.87
N HIS A 486 -9.08 -0.51 -4.57
CA HIS A 486 -8.81 0.58 -3.62
C HIS A 486 -7.31 0.92 -3.60
N HIS A 487 -6.43 -0.05 -3.36
CA HIS A 487 -4.98 0.16 -3.36
C HIS A 487 -4.43 0.59 -4.74
N ILE A 488 -4.95 0.04 -5.84
CA ILE A 488 -4.59 0.50 -7.19
C ILE A 488 -4.92 1.98 -7.41
N ASN A 489 -6.02 2.47 -6.84
CA ASN A 489 -6.33 3.90 -6.87
C ASN A 489 -5.30 4.73 -6.10
N ALA A 490 -4.97 4.36 -4.85
CA ALA A 490 -3.93 5.04 -4.07
C ALA A 490 -2.55 5.03 -4.76
N VAL A 491 -2.14 3.90 -5.35
CA VAL A 491 -0.92 3.78 -6.16
C VAL A 491 -0.96 4.79 -7.31
N ASN A 492 -2.05 4.82 -8.09
CA ASN A 492 -2.18 5.76 -9.20
C ASN A 492 -2.26 7.23 -8.73
N MET A 493 -2.91 7.54 -7.60
CA MET A 493 -2.91 8.89 -7.02
C MET A 493 -1.49 9.37 -6.71
N ALA A 494 -0.68 8.51 -6.08
CA ALA A 494 0.71 8.84 -5.75
C ALA A 494 1.58 9.03 -7.01
N LYS A 495 1.42 8.16 -8.03
CA LYS A 495 2.10 8.31 -9.32
C LYS A 495 1.72 9.60 -10.04
N ILE A 496 0.43 9.93 -10.07
CA ILE A 496 -0.07 11.18 -10.67
C ILE A 496 0.55 12.37 -9.93
N LEU A 497 0.58 12.37 -8.59
CA LEU A 497 1.18 13.48 -7.84
C LEU A 497 2.69 13.63 -8.12
N LEU A 498 3.45 12.53 -8.14
CA LEU A 498 4.87 12.54 -8.52
C LEU A 498 5.10 13.07 -9.94
N LYS A 499 4.18 12.77 -10.86
CA LYS A 499 4.28 13.22 -12.25
C LYS A 499 3.94 14.70 -12.43
N PHE A 500 2.87 15.19 -11.80
CA PHE A 500 2.34 16.54 -12.04
C PHE A 500 2.87 17.60 -11.07
N ALA A 501 3.36 17.22 -9.89
CA ALA A 501 3.86 18.16 -8.89
C ALA A 501 5.22 17.76 -8.26
N PRO A 502 6.22 17.28 -9.03
CA PRO A 502 7.47 16.74 -8.48
C PRO A 502 8.22 17.76 -7.61
N THR A 503 8.27 19.03 -8.03
CA THR A 503 8.95 20.09 -7.27
C THR A 503 8.21 20.43 -5.97
N GLU A 504 6.88 20.44 -5.98
CA GLU A 504 6.11 20.65 -4.75
C GLU A 504 6.28 19.47 -3.80
N VAL A 505 6.30 18.24 -4.32
CA VAL A 505 6.53 17.03 -3.52
C VAL A 505 7.87 17.10 -2.79
N LEU A 506 8.95 17.46 -3.48
CA LEU A 506 10.29 17.61 -2.88
C LEU A 506 10.38 18.75 -1.85
N ALA A 507 9.48 19.74 -1.93
CA ALA A 507 9.43 20.84 -0.96
C ALA A 507 8.73 20.43 0.35
N VAL A 508 7.93 19.35 0.33
CA VAL A 508 7.27 18.83 1.53
C VAL A 508 8.13 17.73 2.13
N LYS A 509 8.60 17.98 3.36
CA LYS A 509 9.44 17.05 4.09
C LYS A 509 8.79 15.65 4.15
N ASP A 510 9.58 14.63 3.81
CA ASP A 510 9.22 13.21 3.87
C ASP A 510 8.09 12.78 2.90
N LEU A 511 7.50 13.70 2.11
CA LEU A 511 6.37 13.36 1.22
C LEU A 511 6.77 12.45 0.07
N GLU A 512 7.95 12.65 -0.54
CA GLU A 512 8.41 11.76 -1.62
C GLU A 512 8.48 10.31 -1.14
N ASP A 513 9.08 10.05 0.02
CA ASP A 513 9.21 8.72 0.60
C ASP A 513 7.85 8.11 0.94
N ILE A 514 6.90 8.92 1.44
CA ILE A 514 5.51 8.48 1.66
C ILE A 514 4.84 8.06 0.34
N LEU A 515 5.02 8.81 -0.75
CA LEU A 515 4.45 8.45 -2.05
C LEU A 515 5.08 7.17 -2.61
N TRP A 516 6.38 6.97 -2.44
CA TRP A 516 7.04 5.71 -2.79
C TRP A 516 6.55 4.54 -1.93
N SER A 517 6.34 4.76 -0.62
CA SER A 517 5.76 3.74 0.27
C SER A 517 4.37 3.34 -0.19
N ILE A 518 3.49 4.31 -0.49
CA ILE A 518 2.16 4.04 -1.07
C ILE A 518 2.28 3.21 -2.34
N ILE A 519 3.18 3.55 -3.25
CA ILE A 519 3.33 2.83 -4.53
C ILE A 519 3.83 1.40 -4.32
N ASN A 520 4.91 1.21 -3.57
CA ASN A 520 5.57 -0.07 -3.47
C ASN A 520 4.87 -1.01 -2.47
N GLU A 521 4.53 -0.52 -1.27
CA GLU A 521 3.90 -1.36 -0.25
C GLU A 521 2.51 -1.81 -0.65
N GLN A 522 1.71 -0.92 -1.23
CA GLN A 522 0.36 -1.28 -1.62
C GLN A 522 0.36 -2.20 -2.85
N ASN A 523 1.33 -2.08 -3.77
CA ASN A 523 1.51 -3.07 -4.85
C ASN A 523 1.93 -4.44 -4.32
N TYR A 524 2.84 -4.49 -3.34
CA TYR A 524 3.17 -5.74 -2.65
C TYR A 524 1.91 -6.39 -2.06
N GLN A 525 1.09 -5.61 -1.34
CA GLN A 525 -0.17 -6.09 -0.76
C GLN A 525 -1.15 -6.57 -1.84
N VAL A 526 -1.33 -5.81 -2.93
CA VAL A 526 -2.15 -6.21 -4.08
C VAL A 526 -1.70 -7.55 -4.64
N HIS A 527 -0.39 -7.76 -4.79
CA HIS A 527 0.16 -9.02 -5.29
C HIS A 527 -0.12 -10.19 -4.33
N GLN A 528 0.02 -9.99 -3.01
CA GLN A 528 -0.36 -11.01 -2.02
C GLN A 528 -1.86 -11.35 -2.08
N PHE A 529 -2.73 -10.34 -2.26
CA PHE A 529 -4.17 -10.55 -2.39
C PHE A 529 -4.53 -11.29 -3.68
N ARG A 530 -3.90 -10.93 -4.81
CA ARG A 530 -4.07 -11.66 -6.07
C ARG A 530 -3.59 -13.10 -5.95
N ASN A 531 -2.46 -13.34 -5.27
CA ASN A 531 -1.96 -14.68 -5.01
C ASN A 531 -2.98 -15.51 -4.23
N TYR A 532 -3.54 -14.96 -3.15
CA TYR A 532 -4.59 -15.64 -2.40
C TYR A 532 -5.84 -15.91 -3.25
N LEU A 533 -6.33 -14.92 -4.00
CA LEU A 533 -7.51 -15.09 -4.85
C LEU A 533 -7.28 -16.09 -5.99
N GLY A 534 -6.05 -16.22 -6.47
CA GLY A 534 -5.66 -17.14 -7.54
C GLY A 534 -5.44 -18.59 -7.11
N GLY A 535 -5.29 -18.84 -5.79
CA GLY A 535 -5.21 -20.19 -5.20
C GLY A 535 -6.41 -20.54 -4.31
N SER A 536 -7.43 -19.69 -4.24
CA SER A 536 -8.58 -19.86 -3.34
C SER A 536 -9.73 -20.57 -4.03
N SER A 537 -10.07 -21.77 -3.57
CA SER A 537 -11.25 -22.53 -4.04
C SER A 537 -12.59 -21.81 -3.78
N ALA A 538 -12.63 -20.87 -2.83
CA ALA A 538 -13.80 -20.03 -2.61
C ALA A 538 -14.05 -19.05 -3.77
N HIS A 539 -12.98 -18.67 -4.48
CA HIS A 539 -12.97 -17.70 -5.55
C HIS A 539 -12.83 -18.33 -6.95
N GLU A 540 -11.94 -19.31 -7.08
CA GLU A 540 -11.74 -20.08 -8.31
C GLU A 540 -13.06 -20.72 -8.77
N THR A 541 -13.31 -20.70 -10.08
CA THR A 541 -14.46 -21.35 -10.75
C THR A 541 -15.84 -20.74 -10.49
N ARG A 542 -15.95 -19.64 -9.72
CA ARG A 542 -17.22 -18.92 -9.55
C ARG A 542 -17.55 -18.12 -10.80
N VAL A 543 -18.80 -18.23 -11.25
CA VAL A 543 -19.33 -17.46 -12.38
C VAL A 543 -20.31 -16.43 -11.86
N HIS A 544 -20.13 -15.17 -12.25
CA HIS A 544 -21.07 -14.10 -11.94
C HIS A 544 -21.43 -13.36 -13.25
N ASN A 545 -22.73 -13.25 -13.52
CA ASN A 545 -23.27 -12.69 -14.77
C ASN A 545 -22.60 -13.25 -16.06
N GLY A 546 -22.30 -14.56 -16.05
CA GLY A 546 -21.71 -15.25 -17.20
C GLY A 546 -20.19 -15.09 -17.34
N SER A 547 -19.52 -14.36 -16.44
CA SER A 547 -18.05 -14.25 -16.39
C SER A 547 -17.48 -15.01 -15.20
N SER A 548 -16.42 -15.80 -15.45
CA SER A 548 -15.66 -16.46 -14.39
C SER A 548 -14.82 -15.44 -13.61
N LEU A 549 -14.79 -15.58 -12.29
CA LEU A 549 -13.88 -14.83 -11.43
C LEU A 549 -12.47 -15.46 -11.51
N VAL A 550 -11.45 -14.62 -11.72
CA VAL A 550 -10.01 -14.95 -11.73
C VAL A 550 -9.27 -14.00 -10.80
N ALA A 551 -8.00 -14.26 -10.45
CA ALA A 551 -7.23 -13.43 -9.51
C ALA A 551 -7.20 -11.92 -9.84
N THR A 552 -7.38 -11.55 -11.10
CA THR A 552 -7.45 -10.17 -11.58
C THR A 552 -8.88 -9.65 -11.78
N SER A 553 -9.90 -10.47 -11.49
CA SER A 553 -11.32 -10.08 -11.51
C SER A 553 -11.62 -9.15 -10.35
N VAL A 554 -11.46 -7.87 -10.62
CA VAL A 554 -11.93 -6.77 -9.77
C VAL A 554 -12.94 -5.94 -10.59
N GLY A 555 -13.98 -5.44 -9.94
CA GLY A 555 -14.97 -4.57 -10.57
C GLY A 555 -16.22 -5.22 -11.12
N GLU A 556 -16.93 -4.44 -11.97
CA GLU A 556 -18.34 -4.58 -12.33
C GLU A 556 -18.73 -5.95 -12.86
N HIS A 557 -18.80 -6.89 -11.94
CA HIS A 557 -19.51 -8.11 -12.14
C HIS A 557 -21.02 -7.84 -11.91
N CYS A 558 -21.46 -6.70 -11.34
CA CYS A 558 -22.86 -6.49 -10.96
C CYS A 558 -23.45 -5.08 -11.32
N ASP A 559 -24.74 -4.95 -11.75
CA ASP A 559 -25.50 -3.68 -12.04
C ASP A 559 -26.41 -3.10 -10.90
N SER A 560 -26.24 -1.82 -10.56
CA SER A 560 -26.68 -0.96 -9.43
C SER A 560 -27.90 -1.25 -8.50
N SER A 561 -28.70 -2.32 -8.62
CA SER A 561 -29.94 -2.49 -7.83
C SER A 561 -29.77 -2.99 -6.39
N LEU A 562 -30.69 -2.55 -5.50
CA LEU A 562 -30.68 -2.55 -4.03
C LEU A 562 -31.13 -3.86 -3.32
N ASP A 563 -30.62 -4.09 -2.10
CA ASP A 563 -30.90 -5.24 -1.21
C ASP A 563 -31.78 -4.88 0.01
N VAL A 564 -32.23 -5.86 0.83
CA VAL A 564 -33.12 -5.69 2.02
C VAL A 564 -32.31 -5.57 3.34
N ASP A 565 -32.83 -4.84 4.34
CA ASP A 565 -32.13 -4.39 5.56
C ASP A 565 -32.56 -5.12 6.86
N VAL A 566 -31.63 -5.31 7.81
CA VAL A 566 -31.84 -5.83 9.18
C VAL A 566 -30.90 -5.09 10.15
N SER A 567 -31.37 -4.70 11.35
CA SER A 567 -30.60 -3.92 12.35
C SER A 567 -29.31 -4.61 12.86
N ILE A 568 -28.33 -3.82 13.33
CA ILE A 568 -27.15 -4.28 14.09
C ILE A 568 -27.44 -4.08 15.58
N GLU A 569 -27.17 -5.08 16.41
CA GLU A 569 -27.14 -4.94 17.87
C GLU A 569 -25.71 -4.69 18.36
N ALA A 570 -25.56 -3.87 19.40
CA ALA A 570 -24.25 -3.48 19.91
C ALA A 570 -23.48 -4.69 20.46
N ASN A 571 -22.29 -4.98 19.92
CA ASN A 571 -21.39 -6.00 20.47
C ASN A 571 -19.96 -5.46 20.63
N ASP A 572 -19.59 -5.20 21.88
CA ASP A 572 -18.27 -4.72 22.30
C ASP A 572 -17.27 -5.85 22.58
N ALA A 573 -17.58 -7.09 22.16
CA ALA A 573 -16.58 -8.14 22.14
C ALA A 573 -15.40 -7.65 21.27
N THR A 574 -14.22 -7.68 21.87
CA THR A 574 -12.94 -7.49 21.17
C THR A 574 -12.48 -8.86 20.71
N PRO A 575 -12.80 -9.31 19.48
CA PRO A 575 -12.22 -10.52 18.93
C PRO A 575 -10.72 -10.30 18.78
N THR A 576 -9.94 -11.08 19.50
CA THR A 576 -8.48 -11.07 19.45
C THR A 576 -8.05 -11.98 18.30
N ALA A 577 -7.69 -11.41 17.16
CA ALA A 577 -6.80 -12.07 16.19
C ALA A 577 -5.38 -12.18 16.77
N THR A 578 -4.98 -11.22 17.62
CA THR A 578 -3.71 -11.28 18.33
C THR A 578 -3.73 -12.39 19.37
N ALA A 579 -2.80 -13.34 19.28
CA ALA A 579 -2.43 -14.17 20.43
C ALA A 579 -2.25 -13.26 21.64
N ALA A 580 -2.98 -13.50 22.72
CA ALA A 580 -2.77 -12.75 23.95
C ALA A 580 -1.30 -12.89 24.32
N VAL A 581 -0.62 -11.77 24.59
CA VAL A 581 0.70 -11.80 25.23
C VAL A 581 0.46 -12.32 26.65
N THR A 582 0.45 -13.64 26.81
CA THR A 582 0.27 -14.33 28.10
C THR A 582 1.47 -14.14 29.03
N ASP A 583 2.55 -13.60 28.50
CA ASP A 583 3.85 -13.56 29.16
C ASP A 583 4.11 -12.26 29.91
N CYS A 584 3.19 -11.27 29.81
CA CYS A 584 3.31 -10.03 30.55
C CYS A 584 2.48 -10.08 31.85
N VAL A 585 3.15 -10.24 32.98
CA VAL A 585 2.54 -10.18 34.32
C VAL A 585 2.77 -8.79 34.90
N ALA A 586 1.70 -7.99 34.98
CA ALA A 586 1.77 -6.67 35.57
C ALA A 586 2.15 -6.73 37.06
N SER A 587 2.99 -5.78 37.50
CA SER A 587 3.36 -5.58 38.90
C SER A 587 3.60 -4.10 39.17
N ASP A 588 3.85 -3.73 40.44
CA ASP A 588 4.07 -2.33 40.86
C ASP A 588 5.13 -1.59 40.02
N ASN A 589 6.13 -2.32 39.51
CA ASN A 589 7.24 -1.77 38.70
C ASN A 589 7.29 -2.33 37.27
N HIS A 590 6.25 -3.05 36.84
CA HIS A 590 6.16 -3.63 35.50
C HIS A 590 4.76 -3.42 34.93
N LEU A 591 4.64 -2.49 33.99
CA LEU A 591 3.39 -2.17 33.33
C LEU A 591 3.28 -2.95 32.03
N CYS A 592 2.19 -3.71 31.89
CA CYS A 592 1.85 -4.39 30.64
C CYS A 592 0.98 -3.49 29.79
N MET A 593 1.52 -3.07 28.64
CA MET A 593 0.87 -2.17 27.70
C MET A 593 0.57 -2.90 26.39
N LYS A 594 -0.60 -2.62 25.80
CA LYS A 594 -0.96 -3.03 24.44
C LYS A 594 -1.65 -1.87 23.72
N VAL A 595 -1.85 -2.01 22.42
CA VAL A 595 -2.70 -1.09 21.64
C VAL A 595 -4.04 -1.78 21.38
N ASN A 596 -5.14 -1.13 21.77
CA ASN A 596 -6.46 -1.54 21.31
C ASN A 596 -6.74 -0.85 19.97
N LEU A 597 -6.61 -1.60 18.89
CA LEU A 597 -6.78 -1.10 17.53
C LEU A 597 -8.22 -0.62 17.24
N HIS A 598 -9.21 -1.08 18.00
CA HIS A 598 -10.60 -0.69 17.82
C HIS A 598 -10.96 0.57 18.62
N SER A 599 -10.20 1.01 19.62
CA SER A 599 -10.60 2.12 20.49
C SER A 599 -10.58 3.52 19.84
N GLY A 600 -10.15 3.64 18.58
CA GLY A 600 -10.18 4.86 17.79
C GLY A 600 -9.53 4.68 16.42
N GLU A 601 -9.32 5.77 15.68
CA GLU A 601 -8.78 5.75 14.31
C GLU A 601 -7.42 5.03 14.23
N SER A 602 -6.48 5.37 15.11
CA SER A 602 -5.15 4.72 15.21
C SER A 602 -5.04 3.73 16.38
N GLY A 603 -6.14 3.53 17.12
CA GLY A 603 -6.14 2.82 18.40
C GLY A 603 -5.54 3.65 19.56
N TYR A 604 -5.75 3.17 20.78
CA TYR A 604 -5.22 3.78 22.01
C TYR A 604 -4.46 2.75 22.83
N TYR A 605 -3.51 3.24 23.65
CA TYR A 605 -2.83 2.39 24.62
C TYR A 605 -3.81 1.87 25.67
N GLU A 606 -3.66 0.61 26.05
CA GLU A 606 -4.34 0.00 27.18
C GLU A 606 -3.29 -0.59 28.12
N PHE A 607 -3.50 -0.43 29.41
CA PHE A 607 -2.63 -0.98 30.45
C PHE A 607 -3.39 -2.00 31.28
N VAL A 608 -2.79 -3.17 31.51
CA VAL A 608 -3.38 -4.20 32.38
C VAL A 608 -3.56 -3.64 33.79
N GLY A 609 -4.77 -3.73 34.32
CA GLY A 609 -5.13 -3.20 35.65
C GLY A 609 -5.59 -1.74 35.66
N TYR A 610 -5.61 -1.06 34.50
CA TYR A 610 -6.11 0.30 34.35
C TYR A 610 -7.32 0.34 33.41
N THR A 611 -8.28 1.22 33.69
CA THR A 611 -9.52 1.33 32.91
C THR A 611 -9.54 2.60 32.07
N GLY A 612 -9.96 2.48 30.82
CA GLY A 612 -10.08 3.60 29.88
C GLY A 612 -9.01 3.57 28.78
N PRO A 613 -9.20 4.34 27.70
CA PRO A 613 -8.24 4.47 26.61
C PRO A 613 -7.11 5.43 26.98
N SER A 614 -5.85 4.99 26.84
CA SER A 614 -4.64 5.69 27.30
C SER A 614 -4.76 6.20 28.74
N PRO A 615 -4.99 5.29 29.71
CA PRO A 615 -5.23 5.62 31.11
C PRO A 615 -4.01 6.22 31.83
#